data_AF-A0AAC8ZFZ3-F1
#
_entry.id   AF-A0AAC8ZFZ3-F1
#
_cell.length_a   1.000
_cell.length_b   1.000
_cell.length_c   1.000
_cell.angle_alpha   90.00
_cell.angle_beta   90.00
_cell.angle_gamma   90.00
#
_symmetry.space_group_name_H-M   'P 1'
#
loop_
_entity.id
_entity.type
_entity.pdbx_description
1 polymer ?
#
loop_
_entity_poly.entity_id
_entity_poly.type
_entity_poly.pdbx_seq_one_letter_code
_entity_poly.pdbx_strand_id
1 'polypeptide(L)' 'MNNQSKHLSQVLHEAEVNLNGTLIQLDYLQELMDRINLTQKQRDSIAGQIHRLKVNNSSVRDSLTIIPNVGHTD' A
#
# COMPACT_ATOMS: atom_id res chain seq x y z
N MET A 1 -21.26 15.72 9.84
CA MET A 1 -20.03 15.90 9.03
C MET A 1 -20.18 17.11 8.11
N ASN A 2 -19.26 18.07 8.21
CA ASN A 2 -19.19 19.20 7.28
C ASN A 2 -18.60 18.76 5.91
N ASN A 3 -18.64 19.63 4.89
CA ASN A 3 -18.13 19.30 3.56
C ASN A 3 -16.62 18.99 3.54
N GLN A 4 -15.84 19.57 4.45
CA GLN A 4 -14.41 19.29 4.60
C GLN A 4 -14.17 17.87 5.13
N SER A 5 -14.94 17.41 6.13
CA SER A 5 -14.86 16.04 6.66
C SER A 5 -15.27 15.00 5.62
N LYS A 6 -16.28 15.30 4.78
CA LYS A 6 -16.68 14.41 3.67
C LYS A 6 -15.58 14.29 2.62
N HIS A 7 -15.00 15.43 2.22
CA HIS A 7 -13.89 15.45 1.27
C HIS A 7 -12.66 14.70 1.81
N LEU A 8 -12.30 14.93 3.08
CA LEU A 8 -11.20 14.23 3.73
C LEU A 8 -11.45 12.71 3.77
N SER A 9 -12.65 12.27 4.16
CA SER A 9 -13.01 10.85 4.17
C SER A 9 -12.89 10.21 2.79
N GLN A 10 -13.27 10.92 1.73
CA GLN A 10 -13.14 10.45 0.35
C GLN A 10 -11.67 10.30 -0.05
N VAL A 11 -10.85 11.32 0.22
CA VAL A 11 -9.40 11.30 -0.11
C VAL A 11 -8.69 10.16 0.63
N LEU A 12 -9.02 9.95 1.91
CA LEU A 12 -8.44 8.85 2.70
C LEU A 12 -8.84 7.48 2.14
N HIS A 13 -10.10 7.32 1.72
CA HIS A 13 -10.58 6.10 1.10
C HIS A 13 -9.88 5.83 -0.25
N GLU A 14 -9.76 6.85 -1.10
CA GLU A 14 -9.05 6.73 -2.38
C GLU A 14 -7.57 6.35 -2.15
N ALA A 15 -6.92 6.93 -1.14
CA ALA A 15 -5.55 6.58 -0.76
C ALA A 15 -5.43 5.12 -0.29
N GLU A 16 -6.36 4.64 0.55
CA GLU A 16 -6.41 3.24 1.00
C GLU A 16 -6.58 2.27 -0.16
N VAL A 17 -7.51 2.55 -1.08
CA VAL A 17 -7.75 1.73 -2.28
C VAL A 17 -6.50 1.67 -3.16
N ASN A 18 -5.83 2.80 -3.39
CA ASN A 18 -4.61 2.86 -4.20
C ASN A 18 -3.44 2.10 -3.55
N LEU A 19 -3.29 2.16 -2.22
CA LEU A 19 -2.26 1.42 -1.50
C LEU A 19 -2.51 -0.09 -1.57
N ASN A 20 -3.77 -0.53 -1.42
CA ASN A 20 -4.14 -1.93 -1.58
C ASN A 20 -3.86 -2.41 -3.02
N GLY A 21 -4.21 -1.62 -4.03
CA GLY A 21 -3.87 -1.91 -5.43
C GLY A 21 -2.37 -2.05 -5.65
N THR A 22 -1.58 -1.16 -5.05
CA THR A 22 -0.11 -1.20 -5.13
C THR A 22 0.47 -2.46 -4.49
N LEU A 23 -0.04 -2.87 -3.33
CA LEU A 23 0.40 -4.11 -2.67
C LEU A 23 0.14 -5.35 -3.53
N ILE A 24 -1.03 -5.44 -4.16
CA ILE A 24 -1.38 -6.53 -5.08
C ILE A 24 -0.43 -6.55 -6.29
N GLN A 25 -0.11 -5.38 -6.86
CA GLN A 25 0.83 -5.29 -7.98
C GLN A 25 2.24 -5.73 -7.58
N LEU A 26 2.68 -5.42 -6.35
CA LEU A 26 3.97 -5.89 -5.83
C LEU A 26 4.01 -7.40 -5.65
N ASP A 27 2.92 -8.02 -5.21
CA ASP A 27 2.79 -9.50 -5.14
C ASP A 27 2.88 -10.13 -6.52
N TYR A 28 2.19 -9.56 -7.51
CA TYR A 28 2.25 -10.03 -8.89
C TYR A 28 3.65 -9.87 -9.51
N LEU A 29 4.35 -8.76 -9.22
CA LEU A 29 5.74 -8.58 -9.66
C LEU A 29 6.66 -9.65 -9.08
N GLN A 30 6.46 -10.01 -7.80
CA GLN A 30 7.23 -11.07 -7.16
C GLN A 30 6.97 -12.43 -7.84
N GLU A 31 5.71 -12.73 -8.19
CA GLU A 31 5.38 -13.94 -8.96
C GLU A 31 6.01 -13.94 -10.37
N LEU A 32 5.99 -12.81 -11.07
CA LEU A 32 6.61 -12.69 -12.38
C LEU A 32 8.13 -12.90 -12.33
N MET A 33 8.80 -12.46 -11.26
CA MET A 33 10.23 -12.71 -11.09
C MET A 33 10.56 -14.19 -11.06
N ASP A 34 9.67 -15.05 -10.55
CA ASP A 34 9.87 -16.50 -10.51
C ASP A 34 9.77 -17.15 -11.89
N ARG A 35 9.19 -16.44 -12.87
CA ARG A 35 9.02 -16.89 -14.25
C ARG A 35 10.07 -16.34 -15.22
N ILE A 36 10.88 -15.36 -14.78
CA ILE A 36 11.91 -14.71 -15.60
C ILE A 36 13.29 -15.27 -15.22
N ASN A 37 14.14 -15.46 -16.24
CA ASN A 37 15.51 -15.90 -16.04
C ASN A 37 16.38 -14.75 -15.49
N LEU A 38 16.41 -14.63 -14.17
CA LEU A 38 17.25 -13.69 -13.42
C LEU A 38 18.41 -14.43 -12.74
N THR A 39 19.59 -13.82 -12.70
CA THR A 39 20.65 -14.30 -11.80
C THR A 39 20.19 -14.19 -10.34
N GLN A 40 20.74 -15.03 -9.46
CA GLN A 40 20.36 -15.00 -8.03
C GLN A 40 20.55 -13.60 -7.42
N LYS A 41 21.66 -12.92 -7.74
CA LYS A 41 21.93 -11.55 -7.27
C LYS A 41 20.88 -10.54 -7.74
N GLN A 42 20.40 -10.65 -8.97
CA GLN A 42 19.31 -9.79 -9.49
C GLN A 42 18.00 -10.10 -8.76
N ARG A 43 17.68 -11.39 -8.61
CA ARG A 43 16.48 -11.84 -7.89
C ARG A 43 16.46 -11.30 -6.47
N ASP A 44 17.54 -11.47 -5.71
CA ASP A 44 17.64 -11.01 -4.31
C ASP A 44 17.53 -9.48 -4.20
N SER A 45 18.15 -8.75 -5.13
CA SER A 45 18.08 -7.28 -5.16
C SER A 45 16.66 -6.78 -5.41
N ILE A 46 15.95 -7.36 -6.38
CA ILE A 46 14.59 -6.96 -6.72
C ILE A 46 13.62 -7.40 -5.61
N ALA A 47 13.77 -8.63 -5.08
CA ALA A 47 12.95 -9.13 -3.98
C ALA A 47 13.10 -8.25 -2.73
N GLY A 48 14.33 -7.82 -2.41
CA GLY A 48 14.59 -6.87 -1.33
C GLY A 48 13.93 -5.50 -1.56
N GLN A 49 13.89 -5.02 -2.80
CA GLN A 49 13.17 -3.78 -3.15
C GLN A 49 11.66 -3.94 -2.99
N ILE A 50 11.08 -5.02 -3.52
CA ILE A 50 9.65 -5.34 -3.39
C ILE A 50 9.27 -5.44 -1.91
N HIS A 51 10.07 -6.14 -1.10
CA HIS A 51 9.82 -6.27 0.33
C HIS A 51 9.76 -4.92 1.04
N ARG A 52 10.74 -4.02 0.79
CA ARG A 52 10.73 -2.66 1.37
C ARG A 52 9.50 -1.86 0.94
N LEU A 53 9.12 -1.93 -0.34
CA LEU A 53 7.92 -1.27 -0.84
C LEU A 53 6.66 -1.83 -0.17
N LYS A 54 6.54 -3.14 0.01
CA LYS A 54 5.40 -3.76 0.69
C LYS A 54 5.28 -3.33 2.14
N VAL A 55 6.39 -3.32 2.89
CA VAL A 55 6.43 -2.87 4.29
C VAL A 55 6.00 -1.40 4.40
N ASN A 56 6.57 -0.53 3.57
CA ASN A 56 6.24 0.90 3.58
C ASN A 56 4.75 1.15 3.23
N ASN A 57 4.24 0.54 2.15
CA ASN A 57 2.85 0.71 1.73
C ASN A 57 1.87 0.14 2.77
N SER A 58 2.19 -1.01 3.38
CA SER A 58 1.35 -1.59 4.44
C SER A 58 1.30 -0.68 5.67
N SER A 59 2.44 -0.13 6.10
CA SER A 59 2.49 0.79 7.24
C SER A 59 1.68 2.07 7.00
N VAL A 60 1.72 2.63 5.79
CA VAL A 60 0.90 3.81 5.43
C VAL A 60 -0.57 3.44 5.43
N ARG A 61 -0.95 2.31 4.81
CA ARG A 61 -2.34 1.84 4.81
C ARG A 61 -2.87 1.68 6.22
N ASP A 62 -2.13 1.00 7.09
CA ASP A 62 -2.54 0.78 8.48
C ASP A 62 -2.68 2.11 9.24
N SER A 63 -1.85 3.11 8.91
CA SER A 63 -1.99 4.47 9.45
C SER A 63 -3.28 5.15 8.98
N LEU A 64 -3.67 4.97 7.71
CA LEU A 64 -4.92 5.52 7.16
C LEU A 64 -6.16 4.86 7.78
N THR A 65 -6.12 3.56 8.03
CA THR A 65 -7.22 2.80 8.65
C THR A 65 -7.49 3.25 10.10
N ILE A 66 -6.53 3.89 10.78
CA ILE A 66 -6.69 4.42 12.14
C ILE A 66 -7.36 5.81 12.15
N ILE A 67 -7.29 6.56 11.04
CA ILE A 67 -7.85 7.92 10.91
C ILE A 67 -9.40 8.02 11.03
N PRO A 68 -10.25 6.98 10.87
CA PRO A 68 -11.69 7.15 11.02
C PRO A 68 -12.18 7.46 12.45
N ASN A 69 -11.34 7.34 13.48
CA ASN A 69 -11.78 7.56 14.86
C ASN A 69 -11.66 9.03 15.35
N VAL A 70 -11.06 9.93 14.59
CA VAL A 70 -10.92 11.35 14.98
C VAL A 70 -12.12 12.23 14.58
N GLY A 71 -13.16 11.64 13.98
CA GLY A 71 -14.42 12.32 13.64
C GLY A 71 -15.59 12.10 14.61
N HIS A 72 -15.41 11.24 15.62
CA HIS A 72 -16.39 11.03 16.69
C HIS A 72 -15.94 11.80 17.94
N THR A 73 -16.07 13.13 17.90
CA THR A 73 -16.27 13.89 19.14
C THR A 73 -17.76 13.80 19.46
N ASP A 74 -18.09 13.08 20.54
CA ASP A 74 -19.40 13.17 21.20
C ASP A 74 -19.81 14.63 21.48
#